data_AF-A0A6S7EGF1-F1
#
_entry.id   AF-A0A6S7EGF1-F1
#
_cell.length_a   1.000
_cell.length_b   1.000
_cell.length_c   1.000
_cell.angle_alpha   90.00
_cell.angle_beta   90.00
_cell.angle_gamma   90.00
#
_symmetry.space_group_name_H-M   'P 1'
#
loop_
_entity.id
_entity.type
_entity.pdbx_description
1 polymer ?
#
loop_
_entity_poly.entity_id
_entity_poly.type
_entity_poly.pdbx_seq_one_letter_code
_entity_poly.pdbx_strand_id
1 'polypeptide(L)'
;MTAKSIRMLPDGRFIAGTPRRAPDGTIVGGDGPITRAPDGTYVAGTPQRAPDGSYKGGGGPVRMAPDGTFVAGPARLAPDGTYL
;
A
#
# COMPACT_ATOMS: atom_id res chain seq x y z
N MET A 1 -0.86 1.40 18.74
CA MET A 1 -0.66 1.29 17.29
C MET A 1 -1.07 2.61 16.66
N THR A 2 -0.14 3.37 16.08
CA THR A 2 -0.48 4.62 15.39
C THR A 2 -1.15 4.30 14.07
N ALA A 3 -2.40 4.72 13.90
CA ALA A 3 -3.12 4.50 12.65
C ALA A 3 -2.48 5.37 11.55
N LYS A 4 -2.07 4.76 10.42
CA LYS A 4 -1.52 5.51 9.27
C LYS A 4 -2.56 6.49 8.73
N SER A 5 -2.22 7.76 8.51
CA SER A 5 -3.15 8.71 7.87
C SER A 5 -3.40 8.32 6.41
N ILE A 6 -4.64 8.50 5.94
CA ILE A 6 -4.97 8.43 4.51
C ILE A 6 -4.72 9.81 3.90
N ARG A 7 -4.02 9.87 2.77
CA ARG A 7 -3.68 11.12 2.08
C ARG A 7 -4.03 11.02 0.60
N MET A 8 -4.61 12.09 0.06
CA MET A 8 -4.82 12.23 -1.38
C MET A 8 -3.53 12.74 -2.05
N LEU A 9 -3.17 12.11 -3.16
CA LEU A 9 -2.07 12.50 -4.03
C LEU A 9 -2.54 13.56 -5.06
N PRO A 10 -1.63 14.29 -5.72
CA PRO A 10 -1.99 15.28 -6.74
C PRO A 10 -2.78 14.72 -7.93
N ASP A 11 -2.66 13.42 -8.20
CA ASP A 11 -3.39 12.72 -9.27
C ASP A 11 -4.77 12.19 -8.81
N GLY A 12 -5.19 12.51 -7.59
CA GLY A 12 -6.47 12.10 -7.01
C GLY A 12 -6.47 10.73 -6.32
N ARG A 13 -5.40 9.94 -6.45
CA ARG A 13 -5.32 8.63 -5.76
C ARG A 13 -5.07 8.80 -4.27
N PHE A 14 -5.53 7.84 -3.47
CA PHE A 14 -5.28 7.84 -2.03
C PHE A 14 -4.16 6.88 -1.63
N ILE A 15 -3.46 7.21 -0.54
CA ILE A 15 -2.39 6.37 0.00
C ILE A 15 -2.40 6.37 1.53
N ALA A 16 -2.01 5.25 2.14
CA ALA A 16 -1.86 5.12 3.59
C ALA A 16 -0.42 5.39 4.02
N GLY A 17 -0.22 6.37 4.91
CA GLY A 17 1.07 6.78 5.46
C GLY A 17 1.77 7.86 4.61
N THR A 18 3.04 8.10 4.92
CA THR A 18 3.82 9.16 4.27
C THR A 18 4.12 8.79 2.81
N PRO A 19 3.75 9.63 1.82
CA PRO A 19 4.02 9.37 0.41
C PRO A 19 5.52 9.51 0.11
N ARG A 20 6.07 8.55 -0.62
CA ARG A 20 7.47 8.52 -1.05
C ARG A 20 7.57 8.05 -2.49
N ARG A 21 8.48 8.62 -3.26
CA ARG A 21 8.66 8.31 -4.69
C ARG A 21 9.65 7.16 -4.89
N ALA A 22 9.23 6.13 -5.60
CA ALA A 22 10.08 5.03 -6.01
C ALA A 22 10.91 5.38 -7.26
N PRO A 23 11.95 4.58 -7.59
CA PRO A 23 12.81 4.84 -8.76
C PRO A 23 12.08 4.91 -10.11
N ASP A 24 11.02 4.12 -10.29
CA ASP A 24 10.17 4.15 -11.50
C ASP A 24 9.15 5.31 -11.51
N GLY A 25 9.16 6.13 -10.46
CA GLY A 25 8.27 7.27 -10.27
C GLY A 25 6.93 6.97 -9.64
N THR A 26 6.62 5.71 -9.33
CA THR A 26 5.43 5.35 -8.55
C THR A 26 5.52 5.93 -7.13
N ILE A 27 4.35 6.17 -6.52
CA ILE A 27 4.26 6.66 -5.13
C ILE A 27 3.87 5.51 -4.23
N VAL A 28 4.70 5.24 -3.23
CA VAL A 28 4.47 4.22 -2.19
C VAL A 28 4.26 4.89 -0.84
N GLY A 29 3.48 4.23 0.03
CA GLY A 29 3.07 4.79 1.32
C GLY A 29 3.33 3.83 2.46
N GLY A 30 3.53 4.40 3.65
CA GLY A 30 3.82 3.66 4.87
C GLY A 30 5.31 3.60 5.20
N ASP A 31 5.62 2.84 6.23
CA ASP A 31 6.95 2.81 6.85
C ASP A 31 7.88 1.75 6.24
N GLY A 32 9.17 1.86 6.52
CA GLY A 32 10.21 0.95 6.02
C GLY A 32 10.82 1.37 4.68
N PRO A 33 11.86 0.68 4.19
CA PRO A 33 12.53 1.01 2.93
C PRO A 33 11.59 0.86 1.73
N ILE A 34 11.89 1.54 0.62
CA ILE A 34 11.25 1.26 -0.66
C ILE A 34 11.91 0.00 -1.22
N THR A 35 11.14 -1.07 -1.40
CA THR A 35 11.65 -2.37 -1.86
C THR A 35 11.01 -2.74 -3.19
N ARG A 36 11.81 -3.22 -4.14
CA ARG A 36 11.31 -3.77 -5.40
C ARG A 36 10.85 -5.22 -5.18
N ALA A 37 9.60 -5.50 -5.49
CA ALA A 37 9.03 -6.83 -5.45
C ALA A 37 9.47 -7.68 -6.65
N PRO A 38 9.33 -9.02 -6.59
CA PRO A 38 9.65 -9.92 -7.69
C PRO A 38 8.89 -9.65 -9.00
N ASP A 39 7.66 -9.14 -8.93
CA ASP A 39 6.87 -8.74 -10.12
C ASP A 39 7.33 -7.40 -10.71
N GLY A 40 8.30 -6.74 -10.09
CA GLY A 40 8.88 -5.47 -10.51
C GLY A 40 8.21 -4.22 -9.94
N THR A 41 7.11 -4.37 -9.19
CA THR A 41 6.46 -3.26 -8.48
C THR A 41 7.29 -2.79 -7.27
N TYR A 42 6.99 -1.60 -6.75
CA TYR A 42 7.60 -1.09 -5.52
C TYR A 42 6.60 -1.04 -4.37
N VAL A 43 7.05 -1.41 -3.18
CA VAL A 43 6.28 -1.34 -1.94
C VAL A 43 7.09 -0.75 -0.80
N ALA A 44 6.41 -0.33 0.27
CA ALA A 44 7.05 0.06 1.52
C ALA A 44 7.31 -1.17 2.41
N GLY A 45 8.54 -1.36 2.90
CA GLY A 45 8.91 -2.49 3.75
C GLY A 45 9.15 -3.78 2.96
N THR A 46 8.94 -4.93 3.62
CA THR A 46 9.14 -6.24 3.01
C THR A 46 7.96 -6.60 2.10
N PRO A 47 8.18 -6.95 0.82
CA PRO A 47 7.11 -7.41 -0.06
C PRO A 47 6.48 -8.71 0.45
N GLN A 48 5.15 -8.74 0.48
CA GLN A 48 4.34 -9.91 0.80
C GLN A 48 3.41 -10.20 -0.36
N ARG A 49 3.43 -11.44 -0.86
CA ARG A 49 2.59 -11.86 -1.99
C ARG A 49 1.17 -12.14 -1.51
N ALA A 50 0.19 -11.48 -2.11
CA ALA A 50 -1.23 -11.71 -1.92
C ALA A 50 -1.72 -12.93 -2.74
N PRO A 51 -2.89 -13.51 -2.40
CA PRO A 51 -3.50 -14.60 -3.16
C PRO A 51 -3.76 -14.28 -4.64
N ASP A 52 -4.06 -13.03 -4.97
CA ASP A 52 -4.24 -12.55 -6.36
C ASP A 52 -2.90 -12.43 -7.14
N GLY A 53 -1.77 -12.71 -6.48
CA GLY A 53 -0.43 -12.64 -7.06
C GLY A 53 0.25 -11.28 -6.93
N SER A 54 -0.48 -10.23 -6.51
CA SER A 54 0.09 -8.89 -6.30
C SER A 54 0.96 -8.84 -5.04
N TYR A 55 1.89 -7.89 -4.99
CA TYR A 55 2.71 -7.65 -3.79
C TYR A 55 2.21 -6.46 -2.99
N LYS A 56 2.10 -6.64 -1.68
CA LYS A 56 1.77 -5.58 -0.71
C LYS A 56 2.93 -5.39 0.23
N GLY A 57 3.12 -4.17 0.71
CA GLY A 57 4.14 -3.85 1.71
C GLY A 57 3.58 -2.95 2.80
N GLY A 58 4.10 -3.15 4.00
CA GLY A 58 3.72 -2.40 5.19
C GLY A 58 4.15 -3.15 6.45
N GLY A 59 3.82 -2.58 7.61
CA GLY A 59 4.15 -3.17 8.92
C GLY A 59 3.19 -4.26 9.41
N GLY A 60 2.20 -4.66 8.61
CA GLY A 60 1.19 -5.65 8.99
C GLY A 60 0.96 -6.68 7.89
N PRO A 61 0.35 -7.84 8.20
CA PRO A 61 0.16 -8.90 7.22
C PRO A 61 -0.88 -8.52 6.16
N VAL A 62 -0.76 -9.15 5.00
CA VAL A 62 -1.73 -9.04 3.90
C VAL A 62 -3.09 -9.54 4.33
N ARG A 63 -4.14 -8.77 4.03
CA ARG A 63 -5.54 -9.13 4.28
C ARG A 63 -6.40 -8.78 3.08
N MET A 64 -7.50 -9.52 2.92
CA MET A 64 -8.54 -9.19 1.96
C MET A 64 -9.46 -8.12 2.56
N ALA A 65 -9.75 -7.09 1.78
CA ALA A 65 -10.71 -6.05 2.08
C ALA A 65 -12.14 -6.51 1.68
N PRO A 66 -13.20 -5.81 2.16
CA PRO A 66 -14.58 -6.14 1.82
C PRO A 66 -14.93 -6.16 0.32
N ASP A 67 -14.21 -5.39 -0.51
CA ASP A 67 -14.38 -5.37 -1.97
C ASP A 67 -13.60 -6.48 -2.70
N GLY A 68 -12.92 -7.36 -1.96
CA GLY A 68 -12.10 -8.45 -2.50
C GLY A 68 -10.67 -8.07 -2.85
N THR A 69 -10.27 -6.79 -2.71
CA THR A 69 -8.88 -6.36 -2.91
C THR A 69 -7.99 -6.77 -1.74
N PHE A 70 -6.67 -6.75 -1.93
CA PHE A 70 -5.70 -7.06 -0.86
C PHE A 70 -4.90 -5.83 -0.42
N VAL A 71 -4.72 -5.68 0.90
CA VAL A 71 -4.01 -4.56 1.56
C VAL A 71 -3.04 -5.08 2.61
N ALA A 72 -2.06 -4.26 3.03
CA ALA A 72 -1.13 -4.59 4.11
C ALA A 72 -1.56 -3.95 5.44
N GLY A 73 -1.95 -4.78 6.41
CA GLY A 73 -2.51 -4.32 7.68
C GLY A 73 -4.05 -4.30 7.69
N PRO A 74 -4.67 -3.56 8.61
CA PRO A 74 -6.12 -3.38 8.64
C PRO A 74 -6.60 -2.57 7.44
N ALA A 75 -7.61 -3.07 6.71
CA ALA A 75 -8.19 -2.38 5.57
C ALA A 75 -8.94 -1.11 6.00
N ARG A 76 -8.74 -0.02 5.25
CA ARG A 76 -9.41 1.27 5.50
C ARG A 76 -10.00 1.82 4.22
N LEU A 77 -11.26 2.23 4.29
CA LEU A 77 -11.97 2.83 3.17
C LEU A 77 -11.48 4.27 2.95
N ALA A 78 -10.97 4.55 1.76
CA ALA A 78 -10.64 5.89 1.31
C ALA A 78 -11.90 6.61 0.77
N PRO A 79 -11.88 7.96 0.66
CA PRO A 79 -13.03 8.73 0.18
C PRO A 79 -13.53 8.38 -1.24
N ASP A 80 -12.67 7.83 -2.10
CA ASP A 80 -13.03 7.36 -3.45
C ASP A 80 -13.62 5.94 -3.46
N GLY A 81 -13.77 5.30 -2.30
CA GLY A 81 -14.32 3.95 -2.16
C GLY A 81 -13.26 2.84 -2.25
N THR A 82 -11.99 3.16 -2.47
CA THR A 82 -10.91 2.14 -2.49
C THR A 82 -10.46 1.75 -1.08
N TYR A 83 -9.97 0.52 -0.91
CA TYR A 83 -9.35 0.08 0.36
C TYR A 83 -7.82 0.20 0.33
N LEU A 84 -7.25 0.71 1.43
CA LEU A 84 -5.81 0.87 1.68
C LEU A 84 -5.35 0.09 2.92
#